data_AF-A0A5J4N6Z4-F1
#
_entry.id   AF-A0A5J4N6Z4-F1
#
_cell.length_a   1.000
_cell.length_b   1.000
_cell.length_c   1.000
_cell.angle_alpha   90.00
_cell.angle_beta   90.00
_cell.angle_gamma   90.00
#
_symmetry.space_group_name_H-M   'P 1'
#
loop_
_entity.id
_entity.type
_entity.pdbx_description
1 polymer ?
#
loop_
_entity_poly.entity_id
_entity_poly.type
_entity_poly.pdbx_seq_one_letter_code
_entity_poly.pdbx_strand_id
1 'polypeptide(L)'
;TKSKRITCHKRYKILKKVYGSHISKRLDQGTSPKGKDPGVPNSLPFKEEVLKHVQEMKVVSSEVRTFNLLNAGKIQEAESKRLSSFAPYHLETDKIIMESNVVLEVLDARDPLGTRSSEIEDKVMSANKRLVLILNKMGS
;
A
#
# COMPACT_ATOMS: atom_id res chain seq x y z
N THR A 1 8.95 20.20 -58.74
CA THR A 1 9.42 20.01 -57.35
C THR A 1 8.28 19.45 -56.51
N LYS A 2 8.50 18.33 -55.78
CA LYS A 2 7.44 17.71 -54.96
C LYS A 2 7.29 18.43 -53.61
N SER A 3 6.06 18.69 -53.19
CA SER A 3 5.76 19.34 -51.91
C SER A 3 6.15 18.43 -50.73
N LYS A 4 6.80 19.02 -49.71
CA LYS A 4 7.10 18.36 -48.42
C LYS A 4 5.89 18.35 -47.47
N ARG A 5 4.79 19.02 -47.83
CA ARG A 5 3.56 19.11 -47.01
C ARG A 5 2.87 17.75 -46.97
N ILE A 6 2.51 17.30 -45.76
CA ILE A 6 1.78 16.06 -45.52
C ILE A 6 0.33 16.40 -45.20
N THR A 7 -0.62 15.73 -45.84
CA THR A 7 -2.04 15.87 -45.52
C THR A 7 -2.35 15.27 -44.14
N CYS A 8 -3.36 15.79 -43.45
CA CYS A 8 -3.78 15.29 -42.15
C CYS A 8 -4.00 13.75 -42.17
N HIS A 9 -4.69 13.25 -43.20
CA HIS A 9 -4.91 11.81 -43.41
C HIS A 9 -3.63 10.99 -43.45
N LYS A 10 -2.61 11.47 -44.17
CA LYS A 10 -1.32 10.78 -44.28
C LYS A 10 -0.55 10.83 -42.95
N ARG A 11 -0.64 11.93 -42.21
CA ARG A 11 -0.05 12.07 -40.86
C ARG A 11 -0.67 11.06 -39.88
N TYR A 12 -1.99 10.94 -39.85
CA TYR A 12 -2.70 9.98 -39.00
C TYR A 12 -2.36 8.52 -39.32
N LYS A 13 -2.28 8.17 -40.61
CA LYS A 13 -1.85 6.81 -41.03
C LYS A 13 -0.41 6.49 -40.57
N ILE A 14 0.51 7.46 -40.66
CA ILE A 14 1.89 7.29 -40.21
C ILE A 14 1.93 7.07 -38.69
N LEU A 15 1.24 7.92 -37.92
CA LEU A 15 1.18 7.80 -36.46
C LEU A 15 0.61 6.45 -36.03
N LYS A 16 -0.50 6.01 -36.66
CA LYS A 16 -1.11 4.70 -36.39
C LYS A 16 -0.16 3.54 -36.69
N LYS A 17 0.60 3.62 -37.79
CA LYS A 17 1.57 2.59 -38.18
C LYS A 17 2.78 2.53 -37.25
N VAL A 18 3.32 3.67 -36.84
CA VAL A 18 4.42 3.76 -35.87
C VAL A 18 3.99 3.22 -34.51
N TYR A 19 2.80 3.62 -34.04
CA TYR A 19 2.22 3.14 -32.79
C TYR A 19 2.05 1.62 -32.77
N GLY A 20 1.47 1.05 -33.83
CA GLY A 20 1.32 -0.41 -33.97
C GLY A 20 2.67 -1.15 -33.97
N SER A 21 3.70 -0.58 -34.61
CA SER A 21 5.04 -1.18 -34.62
C SER A 21 5.71 -1.16 -33.24
N HIS A 22 5.55 -0.09 -32.46
CA HIS A 22 6.07 -0.01 -31.09
C HIS A 22 5.37 -0.99 -30.15
N ILE A 23 4.06 -1.20 -30.34
CA ILE A 23 3.31 -2.21 -29.59
C ILE A 23 3.81 -3.61 -29.91
N SER A 24 3.92 -3.98 -31.19
CA SER A 24 4.43 -5.30 -31.59
C SER A 24 5.81 -5.55 -31.01
N LYS A 25 6.75 -4.61 -31.15
CA LYS A 25 8.12 -4.75 -30.61
C LYS A 25 8.17 -4.93 -29.09
N ARG A 26 7.21 -4.38 -28.33
CA ARG A 26 7.13 -4.56 -26.88
C ARG A 26 6.55 -5.92 -26.49
N LEU A 27 5.62 -6.44 -27.29
CA LEU A 27 5.01 -7.75 -27.08
C LEU A 27 5.93 -8.89 -27.53
N ASP A 28 6.66 -8.69 -28.63
CA ASP A 28 7.63 -9.64 -29.18
C ASP A 28 8.93 -9.67 -28.35
N GLN A 29 9.22 -8.58 -27.62
CA GLN A 29 10.24 -8.58 -26.56
C GLN A 29 9.66 -9.31 -25.33
N GLY A 30 9.76 -10.63 -25.35
CA GLY A 30 9.60 -11.42 -24.12
C GLY A 30 10.59 -11.00 -23.03
N THR A 31 10.60 -11.70 -21.89
CA THR A 31 11.62 -11.50 -20.86
C THR A 31 13.01 -11.75 -21.47
N SER A 32 13.73 -10.66 -21.76
CA SER A 32 15.10 -10.75 -22.25
C SER A 32 15.93 -11.59 -21.28
N PRO A 33 16.71 -12.58 -21.77
CA PRO A 33 17.58 -13.36 -20.90
C PRO A 33 18.54 -12.38 -20.22
N LYS A 34 18.60 -12.43 -18.89
CA LYS A 34 19.55 -11.61 -18.13
C LYS A 34 20.94 -11.88 -18.70
N GLY A 35 21.62 -10.82 -19.12
CA GLY A 35 22.99 -10.92 -19.62
C GLY A 35 23.85 -11.69 -18.61
N LYS A 36 24.70 -12.61 -19.10
CA LYS A 36 25.65 -13.29 -18.22
C LYS A 36 26.65 -12.24 -17.74
N ASP A 37 26.77 -12.09 -16.43
CA ASP A 37 27.76 -11.22 -15.82
C ASP A 37 29.16 -11.75 -16.18
N PRO A 38 30.08 -10.94 -16.74
CA PRO A 38 31.46 -11.35 -17.00
C PRO A 38 32.22 -11.76 -15.72
N GLY A 39 31.67 -11.47 -14.54
CA GLY A 39 32.19 -11.92 -13.26
C GLY A 39 33.50 -11.25 -12.88
N VAL A 40 34.01 -11.61 -11.71
CA VAL A 40 35.23 -11.02 -11.17
C VAL A 40 36.46 -11.68 -11.81
N PRO A 41 37.37 -10.91 -12.44
CA PRO A 41 38.59 -11.44 -13.05
C PRO A 41 39.45 -12.23 -12.06
N ASN A 42 40.09 -13.29 -12.52
CA ASN A 42 40.95 -14.13 -11.66
C ASN A 42 42.24 -13.44 -11.20
N SER A 43 42.59 -12.32 -11.80
CA SER A 43 43.77 -11.52 -11.46
C SER A 43 43.55 -10.59 -10.27
N LEU A 44 42.32 -10.49 -9.74
CA LEU A 44 42.01 -9.56 -8.65
C LEU A 44 42.64 -10.06 -7.32
N PRO A 45 43.57 -9.32 -6.71
CA PRO A 45 44.01 -9.62 -5.35
C PRO A 45 42.81 -9.53 -4.40
N PHE A 46 42.68 -10.48 -3.46
CA PHE A 46 41.55 -10.62 -2.52
C PHE A 46 40.22 -11.13 -3.12
N LYS A 47 40.23 -11.74 -4.31
CA LYS A 47 39.03 -12.38 -4.92
C LYS A 47 38.31 -13.33 -3.97
N GLU A 48 39.03 -14.13 -3.18
CA GLU A 48 38.45 -15.08 -2.22
C GLU A 48 37.70 -14.39 -1.09
N GLU A 49 38.26 -13.29 -0.57
CA GLU A 49 37.65 -12.49 0.49
C GLU A 49 36.38 -11.80 0.01
N VAL A 50 36.41 -11.23 -1.21
CA VAL A 50 35.24 -10.64 -1.87
C VAL A 50 34.12 -11.68 -2.05
N LEU A 51 34.46 -12.89 -2.49
CA LEU A 51 33.48 -13.97 -2.67
C LEU A 51 32.87 -14.42 -1.34
N LYS A 52 33.69 -14.52 -0.27
CA LYS A 52 33.23 -14.88 1.07
C LYS A 52 32.25 -13.84 1.63
N HIS A 53 32.57 -12.55 1.53
CA HIS A 53 31.69 -11.48 1.99
C HIS A 53 30.34 -11.47 1.24
N VAL A 54 30.36 -11.72 -0.08
CA VAL A 54 29.13 -11.83 -0.88
C VAL A 54 28.27 -13.02 -0.43
N GLN A 55 28.87 -14.15 -0.05
CA GLN A 55 28.14 -15.30 0.48
C GLN A 55 27.50 -14.99 1.83
N GLU A 56 28.26 -14.39 2.75
CA GLU A 56 27.76 -13.98 4.08
C GLU A 56 26.58 -13.01 3.95
N MET A 57 26.70 -11.99 3.09
CA MET A 57 25.60 -11.05 2.83
C MET A 57 24.36 -11.73 2.23
N LYS A 58 24.52 -12.71 1.35
CA LYS A 58 23.39 -13.47 0.79
C LYS A 58 22.66 -14.26 1.87
N VAL A 59 23.39 -14.88 2.80
CA VAL A 59 22.82 -15.61 3.93
C VAL A 59 22.02 -14.66 4.81
N VAL A 60 22.63 -13.57 5.28
CA VAL A 60 21.96 -12.56 6.13
C VAL A 60 20.71 -12.00 5.44
N SER A 61 20.82 -11.63 4.16
CA SER A 61 19.68 -11.11 3.39
C SER A 61 18.53 -12.14 3.29
N SER A 62 18.87 -13.41 3.09
CA SER A 62 17.88 -14.49 3.03
C SER A 62 17.17 -14.70 4.39
N GLU A 63 17.92 -14.65 5.50
CA GLU A 63 17.38 -14.77 6.86
C GLU A 63 16.49 -13.58 7.24
N VAL A 64 16.89 -12.36 6.90
CA VAL A 64 16.06 -11.16 7.10
C VAL A 64 14.76 -11.28 6.29
N ARG A 65 14.84 -11.76 5.04
CA ARG A 65 13.66 -11.98 4.20
C ARG A 65 12.72 -13.02 4.81
N THR A 66 13.23 -14.16 5.25
CA THR A 66 12.39 -15.22 5.87
C THR A 66 11.77 -14.73 7.16
N PHE A 67 12.52 -14.03 8.02
CA PHE A 67 12.01 -13.42 9.24
C PHE A 67 10.87 -12.43 8.97
N ASN A 68 11.04 -11.54 7.98
CA ASN A 68 10.01 -10.57 7.61
C ASN A 68 8.74 -11.25 7.07
N LEU A 69 8.88 -12.30 6.25
CA LEU A 69 7.75 -13.11 5.76
C LEU A 69 6.99 -13.80 6.90
N LEU A 70 7.70 -14.36 7.89
CA LEU A 70 7.09 -15.04 9.03
C LEU A 70 6.37 -14.08 9.98
N ASN A 71 6.84 -12.84 10.10
CA ASN A 71 6.23 -11.86 11.01
C ASN A 71 5.15 -10.98 10.36
N ALA A 72 5.09 -10.90 9.03
CA ALA A 72 4.06 -10.13 8.32
C ALA A 72 2.62 -10.54 8.70
N GLY A 73 2.37 -11.83 8.96
CA GLY A 73 1.05 -12.34 9.36
C GLY A 73 0.68 -12.04 10.82
N LYS A 74 1.67 -11.91 11.72
CA LYS A 74 1.42 -11.72 13.16
C LYS A 74 0.83 -10.35 13.48
N ILE A 75 1.23 -9.31 12.73
CA ILE A 75 0.68 -7.96 12.88
C ILE A 75 -0.80 -7.94 12.49
N GLN A 76 -1.14 -8.57 11.35
CA GLN A 76 -2.53 -8.65 10.89
C GLN A 76 -3.41 -9.51 11.80
N GLU A 77 -2.87 -10.60 12.34
CA GLU A 77 -3.61 -11.46 13.28
C GLU A 77 -3.88 -10.76 14.61
N ALA A 78 -2.93 -9.95 15.10
CA ALA A 78 -3.11 -9.13 16.30
C ALA A 78 -4.16 -8.01 16.08
N GLU A 79 -4.14 -7.34 14.93
CA GLU A 79 -5.17 -6.33 14.58
C GLU A 79 -6.55 -6.97 14.41
N SER A 80 -6.64 -8.13 13.76
CA SER A 80 -7.90 -8.85 13.55
C SER A 80 -8.50 -9.39 14.85
N LYS A 81 -7.68 -9.90 15.78
CA LYS A 81 -8.12 -10.26 17.15
C LYS A 81 -8.57 -9.06 17.96
N ARG A 82 -7.90 -7.91 17.81
CA ARG A 82 -8.35 -6.66 18.44
C ARG A 82 -9.70 -6.26 17.87
N LEU A 83 -9.86 -6.22 16.56
CA LEU A 83 -11.12 -5.83 15.91
C LEU A 83 -12.27 -6.79 16.25
N SER A 84 -12.03 -8.10 16.34
CA SER A 84 -13.05 -9.07 16.73
C SER A 84 -13.51 -8.91 18.19
N SER A 85 -12.62 -8.49 19.09
CA SER A 85 -12.98 -8.18 20.48
C SER A 85 -13.86 -6.91 20.59
N PHE A 86 -13.77 -5.99 19.63
CA PHE A 86 -14.62 -4.80 19.55
C PHE A 86 -15.85 -4.98 18.64
N ALA A 87 -15.86 -6.00 17.78
CA ALA A 87 -16.94 -6.30 16.84
C ALA A 87 -18.35 -6.47 17.44
N PRO A 88 -18.57 -7.08 18.64
CA PRO A 88 -19.92 -7.21 19.18
C PRO A 88 -20.55 -5.85 19.51
N TYR A 89 -19.75 -4.85 19.91
CA TYR A 89 -20.24 -3.51 20.24
C TYR A 89 -20.67 -2.73 19.00
N HIS A 90 -20.02 -2.95 17.85
CA HIS A 90 -20.34 -2.22 16.62
C HIS A 90 -21.70 -2.65 16.03
N LEU A 91 -22.08 -3.91 16.18
CA LEU A 91 -23.35 -4.47 15.67
C LEU A 91 -24.60 -3.92 16.39
N GLU A 92 -24.44 -3.47 17.64
CA GLU A 92 -25.55 -2.91 18.44
C GLU A 92 -25.69 -1.39 18.31
N THR A 93 -24.71 -0.73 17.68
CA THR A 93 -24.66 0.73 17.56
C THR A 93 -25.94 1.31 16.94
N ASP A 94 -26.44 0.71 15.86
CA ASP A 94 -27.64 1.23 15.17
C ASP A 94 -28.89 1.13 16.06
N LYS A 95 -29.02 0.05 16.84
CA LYS A 95 -30.13 -0.13 17.79
C LYS A 95 -30.09 0.93 18.88
N ILE A 96 -28.92 1.13 19.48
CA ILE A 96 -28.72 2.12 20.55
C ILE A 96 -28.98 3.54 20.03
N ILE A 97 -28.50 3.88 18.83
CA ILE A 97 -28.75 5.19 18.21
C ILE A 97 -30.27 5.41 18.00
N MET A 98 -30.99 4.41 17.53
CA MET A 98 -32.44 4.52 17.32
C MET A 98 -33.21 4.70 18.64
N GLU A 99 -32.86 3.96 19.68
CA GLU A 99 -33.51 4.01 21.00
C GLU A 99 -33.14 5.27 21.80
N SER A 100 -31.95 5.83 21.57
CA SER A 100 -31.46 7.01 22.29
C SER A 100 -32.05 8.32 21.76
N ASN A 101 -32.21 9.31 22.65
CA ASN A 101 -32.51 10.71 22.26
C ASN A 101 -31.24 11.56 22.13
N VAL A 102 -30.21 11.23 22.92
CA VAL A 102 -28.92 11.91 22.96
C VAL A 102 -27.81 10.86 23.02
N VAL A 103 -26.74 11.05 22.26
CA VAL A 103 -25.54 10.21 22.25
C VAL A 103 -24.35 11.04 22.73
N LEU A 104 -23.58 10.48 23.67
CA LEU A 104 -22.38 11.11 24.22
C LEU A 104 -21.16 10.38 23.66
N GLU A 105 -20.28 11.09 22.98
CA GLU A 105 -19.00 10.56 22.52
C GLU A 105 -17.89 11.13 23.41
N VAL A 106 -17.20 10.25 24.13
CA VAL A 106 -16.15 10.63 25.08
C VAL A 106 -14.78 10.50 24.39
N LEU A 107 -14.05 11.61 24.32
CA LEU A 107 -12.75 11.72 23.69
C LEU A 107 -11.63 11.83 24.75
N ASP A 108 -10.46 11.27 24.49
CA ASP A 108 -9.26 11.47 25.34
C ASP A 108 -8.62 12.81 24.96
N ALA A 109 -8.46 13.71 25.93
CA ALA A 109 -7.92 15.05 25.69
C ALA A 109 -6.50 15.09 25.12
N ARG A 110 -5.72 14.01 25.30
CA ARG A 110 -4.34 13.93 24.80
C ARG A 110 -4.28 13.58 23.31
N ASP A 111 -5.31 12.90 22.80
CA ASP A 111 -5.44 12.55 21.40
C ASP A 111 -6.93 12.52 20.99
N PRO A 112 -7.58 13.68 20.93
CA PRO A 112 -9.02 13.74 20.70
C PRO A 112 -9.41 13.34 19.28
N LEU A 113 -8.47 13.40 18.33
CA LEU A 113 -8.71 12.96 16.95
C LEU A 113 -8.53 11.44 16.81
N GLY A 114 -7.57 10.84 17.52
CA GLY A 114 -7.34 9.40 17.50
C GLY A 114 -8.42 8.59 18.22
N THR A 115 -9.15 9.19 19.16
CA THR A 115 -10.28 8.55 19.86
C THR A 115 -11.65 8.91 19.30
N ARG A 116 -11.74 9.67 18.21
CA ARG A 116 -13.00 10.11 17.58
C ARG A 116 -13.45 9.16 16.48
N SER A 117 -14.76 8.96 16.33
CA SER A 117 -15.34 8.06 15.31
C SER A 117 -16.33 8.76 14.40
N SER A 118 -15.84 9.33 13.29
CA SER A 118 -16.68 10.03 12.30
C SER A 118 -17.83 9.18 11.74
N GLU A 119 -17.61 7.87 11.58
CA GLU A 119 -18.66 6.96 11.08
C GLU A 119 -19.87 6.93 12.02
N ILE A 120 -19.64 6.91 13.34
CA ILE A 120 -20.71 6.90 14.32
C ILE A 120 -21.39 8.27 14.36
N GLU A 121 -20.62 9.36 14.28
CA GLU A 121 -21.17 10.71 14.21
C GLU A 121 -22.12 10.88 13.02
N ASP A 122 -21.70 10.43 11.83
CA ASP A 122 -22.52 10.48 10.62
C ASP A 122 -23.82 9.67 10.79
N LYS A 123 -23.77 8.50 11.42
CA LYS A 123 -24.96 7.68 11.73
C LYS A 123 -25.91 8.39 12.70
N VAL A 124 -25.38 8.98 13.78
CA VAL A 124 -26.17 9.73 14.78
C VAL A 124 -26.85 10.95 14.15
N MET A 125 -26.12 11.70 13.33
CA MET A 125 -26.64 12.88 12.62
C MET A 125 -27.67 12.49 11.55
N SER A 126 -27.41 11.41 10.80
CA SER A 126 -28.36 10.87 9.81
C SER A 126 -29.65 10.36 10.45
N ALA A 127 -29.56 9.82 11.67
CA ALA A 127 -30.72 9.45 12.48
C ALA A 127 -31.41 10.64 13.17
N ASN A 128 -30.95 11.87 12.91
CA ASN A 128 -31.44 13.13 13.49
C ASN A 128 -31.45 13.13 15.03
N LYS A 129 -30.41 12.54 15.63
CA LYS A 129 -30.21 12.49 17.08
C LYS A 129 -29.24 13.56 17.54
N ARG A 130 -29.30 13.92 18.83
CA ARG A 130 -28.36 14.91 19.40
C ARG A 130 -27.04 14.24 19.76
N LEU A 131 -25.95 14.69 19.15
CA LEU A 131 -24.58 14.29 19.50
C LEU A 131 -23.94 15.32 20.43
N VAL A 132 -23.26 14.86 21.48
CA VAL A 132 -22.44 15.71 22.37
C VAL A 132 -21.06 15.07 22.52
N LEU A 133 -20.02 15.85 22.22
CA LEU A 133 -18.63 15.45 22.41
C LEU A 133 -18.14 15.85 23.80
N ILE A 134 -17.53 14.93 24.54
CA ILE A 134 -17.01 15.13 25.88
C ILE A 134 -15.51 14.88 25.88
N LEU A 135 -14.71 15.93 26.09
CA LEU A 135 -13.27 15.78 26.32
C LEU A 135 -13.02 15.32 27.76
N ASN A 136 -12.42 14.15 27.93
CA ASN A 136 -12.11 13.52 29.20
C ASN A 136 -10.58 13.43 29.41
N LYS A 137 -10.15 13.26 30.68
CA LYS A 137 -8.74 13.13 31.10
C LYS A 137 -7.86 14.38 30.91
N MET A 138 -8.41 15.58 31.13
CA MET A 138 -7.72 16.87 30.99
C MET A 138 -6.53 17.12 31.98
N GLY A 139 -6.00 16.11 32.67
CA GLY A 139 -4.94 16.29 33.69
C GLY A 139 -4.10 15.05 34.01
N SER A 140 -4.11 14.04 33.14
CA SER A 140 -3.30 12.82 33.28
C SER A 140 -2.35 12.66 32.10
#